data_AF-A0A6A5HLJ6-F1
#
_entry.id   AF-A0A6A5HLJ6-F1
#
_cell.length_a   1.000
_cell.length_b   1.000
_cell.length_c   1.000
_cell.angle_alpha   90.00
_cell.angle_beta   90.00
_cell.angle_gamma   90.00
#
_symmetry.space_group_name_H-M   'P 1'
#
loop_
_entity.id
_entity.type
_entity.pdbx_description
1 polymer ?
#
loop_
_entity_poly.entity_id
_entity_poly.type
_entity_poly.pdbx_seq_one_letter_code
_entity_poly.pdbx_strand_id
1 'polypeptide(L)'
;MPGEVLQYDSLKTVLQHMDPNLRLCLSQRIPAIRFAEKAVPLRINYLEFTDLGVTVNDTSYNLSVYRDFHPGEEVADQFQRENYKGGVLCDLDQYGFRVPINRSDVLTGEIVFGEVINENRNFRPNLLPFFPWTHQQNNEITRRYYEKHLEIYQLALTRRLERLRNGEEEPRPVRVRLLMTPVFTDDELHRMHGSVIQELTAEELELKLAVLNNKSTCSLERTITRLRYSFQPFDCLHNNRALPFTPLIQLTIGREDQEKRIERYPYTMKLHEAMRKLNRMMFGGRSSIVHVQKLSFDLESMVLRIPEGLKIRVGKLKFSENVNARLEALNNLIDESSYPLQSLMISAGVGEVDHFAHPILTNAKRVYLEGWRPEELTPLLNLRNEYVLFNYSRTHRFTTVRLFAFVQNTLTAEYPVGTYRLFRILREQYIKDLLNQVEEQFNAIKTENRATIPMGNSCNLVVSYKANSDQWILSMEVVSV
;
A
#
# COMPACT_ATOMS: atom_id res chain seq x y z
N MET A 1 20.67 48.47 -2.60
CA MET A 1 21.28 47.56 -1.59
C MET A 1 20.79 46.16 -1.90
N PRO A 2 21.67 45.19 -2.25
CA PRO A 2 21.26 43.79 -2.22
C PRO A 2 20.95 43.45 -0.76
N GLY A 3 19.73 42.99 -0.48
CA GLY A 3 19.29 42.71 0.88
C GLY A 3 20.21 41.70 1.57
N GLU A 4 20.59 41.99 2.82
CA GLU A 4 21.45 41.14 3.63
C GLU A 4 20.85 39.73 3.74
N VAL A 5 21.53 38.76 3.13
CA VAL A 5 21.20 37.34 3.26
C VAL A 5 21.52 36.95 4.71
N LEU A 6 20.64 36.16 5.34
CA LEU A 6 20.91 35.58 6.66
C LEU A 6 22.31 34.95 6.67
N GLN A 7 23.14 35.32 7.66
CA GLN A 7 24.46 34.73 7.84
C GLN A 7 24.36 33.21 8.06
N TYR A 8 25.39 32.47 7.68
CA TYR A 8 25.36 31.01 7.60
C TYR A 8 24.88 30.32 8.89
N ASP A 9 25.38 30.74 10.06
CA ASP A 9 25.02 30.13 11.35
C ASP A 9 23.60 30.50 11.81
N SER A 10 23.17 31.73 11.55
CA SER A 10 21.79 32.17 11.78
C SER A 10 20.82 31.39 10.89
N LEU A 11 21.17 31.20 9.61
CA LEU A 11 20.39 30.41 8.67
C LEU A 11 20.28 28.95 9.13
N LYS A 12 21.37 28.33 9.58
CA LYS A 12 21.35 26.96 10.13
C LYS A 12 20.42 26.84 11.32
N THR A 13 20.47 27.81 12.23
CA THR A 13 19.61 27.86 13.42
C THR A 13 18.13 27.92 13.02
N VAL A 14 17.77 28.81 12.09
CA VAL A 14 16.39 28.92 11.59
C VAL A 14 15.94 27.61 10.92
N LEU A 15 16.78 27.03 10.06
CA LEU A 15 16.47 25.78 9.37
C LEU A 15 16.31 24.60 10.34
N GLN A 16 17.00 24.59 11.48
CA GLN A 16 16.88 23.51 12.47
C GLN A 16 15.49 23.44 13.10
N HIS A 17 14.82 24.58 13.25
CA HIS A 17 13.50 24.68 13.86
C HIS A 17 12.35 24.76 12.85
N MET A 18 12.67 24.75 11.56
CA MET A 18 11.69 24.83 10.49
C MET A 18 11.06 23.47 10.18
N ASP A 19 9.78 23.50 9.77
CA ASP A 19 9.08 22.30 9.29
C ASP A 19 9.87 21.59 8.18
N PRO A 20 10.02 20.25 8.24
CA PRO A 20 10.79 19.48 7.26
C PRO A 20 10.32 19.66 5.82
N ASN A 21 9.02 19.72 5.56
CA ASN A 21 8.49 19.86 4.20
C ASN A 21 8.77 21.26 3.65
N LEU A 22 8.67 22.28 4.49
CA LEU A 22 9.04 23.65 4.12
C LEU A 22 10.54 23.74 3.77
N ARG A 23 11.41 23.11 4.57
CA ARG A 23 12.86 23.06 4.29
C ARG A 23 13.17 22.39 2.94
N LEU A 24 12.55 21.23 2.68
CA LEU A 24 12.73 20.50 1.43
C LEU A 24 12.31 21.34 0.22
N CYS A 25 11.16 22.00 0.31
CA CYS A 25 10.64 22.88 -0.73
C CYS A 25 11.55 24.10 -0.97
N LEU A 26 12.00 24.77 0.10
CA LEU A 26 12.88 25.92 -0.01
C LEU A 26 14.25 25.53 -0.58
N SER A 27 14.82 24.40 -0.14
CA SER A 27 16.09 23.87 -0.64
C SER A 27 16.02 23.59 -2.15
N GLN A 28 14.87 23.08 -2.63
CA GLN A 28 14.65 22.91 -4.06
C GLN A 28 14.60 24.24 -4.83
N ARG A 29 13.86 25.23 -4.33
CA ARG A 29 13.61 26.52 -5.02
C ARG A 29 14.74 27.52 -4.92
N ILE A 30 15.53 27.48 -3.84
CA ILE A 30 16.56 28.48 -3.54
C ILE A 30 17.92 27.77 -3.42
N PRO A 31 18.73 27.74 -4.49
CA PRO A 31 20.02 27.06 -4.46
C PRO A 31 20.97 27.54 -3.35
N ALA A 32 20.92 28.83 -3.00
CA ALA A 32 21.79 29.44 -1.99
C ALA A 32 21.65 28.85 -0.58
N ILE A 33 20.48 28.30 -0.22
CA ILE A 33 20.28 27.72 1.12
C ILE A 33 20.60 26.23 1.20
N ARG A 34 20.80 25.55 0.05
CA ARG A 34 20.93 24.08 -0.01
C ARG A 34 22.06 23.57 0.88
N PHE A 35 23.22 24.23 0.82
CA PHE A 35 24.38 23.80 1.61
C PHE A 35 24.10 23.84 3.11
N ALA A 36 23.53 24.96 3.61
CA ALA A 36 23.14 25.09 5.01
C ALA A 36 22.03 24.09 5.39
N GLU A 37 21.01 23.90 4.54
CA GLU A 37 19.91 22.96 4.80
C GLU A 37 20.39 21.52 4.91
N LYS A 38 21.33 21.11 4.05
CA LYS A 38 21.88 19.74 4.03
C LYS A 38 22.85 19.46 5.17
N ALA A 39 23.47 20.50 5.73
CA ALA A 39 24.34 20.40 6.91
C ALA A 39 23.58 20.33 8.23
N VAL A 40 22.31 20.76 8.26
CA VAL A 40 21.48 20.76 9.46
C VAL A 40 20.68 19.45 9.53
N PRO A 41 20.72 18.72 10.66
CA PRO A 41 19.93 17.50 10.83
C PRO A 41 18.46 17.68 10.46
N LEU A 42 17.93 16.77 9.65
CA LEU A 42 16.52 16.75 9.31
C LEU A 42 15.78 15.88 10.34
N ARG A 43 14.76 16.45 11.00
CA ARG A 43 13.94 15.77 12.02
C ARG A 43 12.52 15.57 11.50
N ILE A 44 12.11 14.32 11.32
CA ILE A 44 10.83 13.92 10.75
C ILE A 44 10.05 13.12 11.80
N ASN A 45 8.77 13.39 11.96
CA ASN A 45 7.90 12.64 12.86
C ASN A 45 7.45 11.31 12.23
N TYR A 46 7.09 11.33 10.96
CA TYR A 46 6.64 10.15 10.22
C TYR A 46 7.27 10.10 8.83
N LEU A 47 7.88 8.98 8.47
CA LEU A 47 8.44 8.74 7.14
C LEU A 47 7.91 7.41 6.61
N GLU A 48 7.47 7.42 5.36
CA GLU A 48 7.04 6.23 4.63
C GLU A 48 7.55 6.30 3.19
N PHE A 49 8.03 5.18 2.69
CA PHE A 49 8.41 5.00 1.29
C PHE A 49 7.46 4.04 0.58
N THR A 50 7.20 4.31 -0.68
CA THR A 50 6.51 3.43 -1.63
C THR A 50 7.27 3.41 -2.96
N ASP A 51 6.87 2.59 -3.93
CA ASP A 51 7.54 2.53 -5.24
C ASP A 51 7.55 3.88 -5.98
N LEU A 52 6.49 4.69 -5.82
CA LEU A 52 6.27 5.93 -6.56
C LEU A 52 5.94 7.13 -5.65
N GLY A 53 6.29 7.04 -4.37
CA GLY A 53 6.00 8.13 -3.46
C GLY A 53 6.73 8.03 -2.14
N VAL A 54 6.77 9.18 -1.46
CA VAL A 54 7.34 9.34 -0.13
C VAL A 54 6.42 10.24 0.69
N THR A 55 6.14 9.85 1.91
CA THR A 55 5.36 10.66 2.86
C THR A 55 6.29 11.17 3.95
N VAL A 56 6.31 12.48 4.15
CA VAL A 56 7.09 13.15 5.21
C VAL A 56 6.11 13.91 6.10
N ASN A 57 6.02 13.48 7.36
CA ASN A 57 5.01 13.89 8.32
C ASN A 57 3.59 13.65 7.77
N ASP A 58 2.85 14.69 7.46
CA ASP A 58 1.48 14.67 6.94
C ASP A 58 1.40 15.01 5.45
N THR A 59 2.55 15.14 4.79
CA THR A 59 2.64 15.57 3.38
C THR A 59 3.17 14.43 2.52
N SER A 60 2.38 14.02 1.54
CA SER A 60 2.75 12.99 0.58
C SER A 60 3.22 13.60 -0.74
N TYR A 61 4.28 13.01 -1.30
CA TYR A 61 4.86 13.34 -2.60
C TYR A 61 4.73 12.11 -3.49
N ASN A 62 3.79 12.14 -4.44
CA ASN A 62 3.47 10.99 -5.28
C ASN A 62 3.73 11.29 -6.76
N LEU A 63 4.38 10.35 -7.43
CA LEU A 63 4.66 10.38 -8.86
C LEU A 63 3.66 9.52 -9.63
N SER A 64 3.26 10.02 -10.79
CA SER A 64 2.37 9.34 -11.72
C SER A 64 2.58 9.86 -13.14
N VAL A 65 1.97 9.21 -14.13
CA VAL A 65 1.86 9.72 -15.49
C VAL A 65 0.51 10.43 -15.65
N TYR A 66 0.55 11.71 -15.99
CA TYR A 66 -0.60 12.50 -16.44
C TYR A 66 -0.66 12.48 -17.96
N ARG A 67 -1.87 12.35 -18.51
CA ARG A 67 -2.09 12.39 -19.96
C ARG A 67 -2.66 13.75 -20.35
N ASP A 68 -1.87 14.57 -21.03
CA ASP A 68 -2.33 15.86 -21.53
C ASP A 68 -2.95 15.68 -22.92
N PHE A 69 -4.28 15.57 -22.98
CA PHE A 69 -5.00 15.25 -24.22
C PHE A 69 -4.93 16.39 -25.23
N HIS A 70 -4.72 16.04 -26.49
CA HIS A 70 -4.69 17.03 -27.56
C HIS A 70 -6.11 17.59 -27.81
N PRO A 71 -6.26 18.87 -28.17
CA PRO A 71 -7.57 19.46 -28.44
C PRO A 71 -8.30 18.73 -29.58
N GLY A 72 -9.58 18.42 -29.38
CA GLY A 72 -10.43 17.77 -30.39
C GLY A 72 -10.43 16.25 -30.34
N GLU A 73 -9.61 15.63 -29.48
CA GLU A 73 -9.61 14.18 -29.28
C GLU A 73 -10.85 13.72 -28.50
N GLU A 74 -11.54 12.69 -29.01
CA GLU A 74 -12.64 12.04 -28.29
C GLU A 74 -12.07 11.11 -27.21
N VAL A 75 -11.84 11.68 -26.02
CA VAL A 75 -11.20 10.96 -24.91
C VAL A 75 -12.23 10.19 -24.09
N ALA A 76 -12.03 8.88 -23.97
CA ALA A 76 -12.84 8.04 -23.09
C ALA A 76 -12.83 8.53 -21.63
N ASP A 77 -14.00 8.59 -20.96
CA ASP A 77 -14.16 9.01 -19.55
C ASP A 77 -13.14 8.37 -18.60
N GLN A 78 -12.75 7.12 -18.87
CA GLN A 78 -11.80 6.39 -18.03
C GLN A 78 -10.43 7.07 -17.98
N PHE A 79 -9.95 7.63 -19.09
CA PHE A 79 -8.70 8.38 -19.14
C PHE A 79 -8.79 9.67 -18.30
N GLN A 80 -9.92 10.38 -18.38
CA GLN A 80 -10.15 11.59 -17.60
C GLN A 80 -10.27 11.28 -16.10
N ARG A 81 -10.95 10.18 -15.74
CA ARG A 81 -11.05 9.69 -14.35
C ARG A 81 -9.67 9.35 -13.77
N GLU A 82 -8.78 8.77 -14.56
CA GLU A 82 -7.41 8.49 -14.12
C GLU A 82 -6.64 9.77 -13.85
N ASN A 83 -6.70 10.75 -14.75
CA ASN A 83 -6.12 12.07 -14.51
C ASN A 83 -6.71 12.75 -13.27
N TYR A 84 -8.03 12.70 -13.07
CA TYR A 84 -8.71 13.23 -11.88
C TYR A 84 -8.26 12.55 -10.59
N LYS A 85 -7.99 11.25 -10.63
CA LYS A 85 -7.45 10.48 -9.50
C LYS A 85 -5.94 10.70 -9.27
N GLY A 86 -5.33 11.65 -9.98
CA GLY A 86 -3.93 12.00 -9.81
C GLY A 86 -2.98 11.32 -10.81
N GLY A 87 -3.50 10.71 -11.87
CA GLY A 87 -2.71 10.10 -12.96
C GLY A 87 -2.54 8.58 -12.81
N VAL A 88 -1.74 8.01 -13.70
CA VAL A 88 -1.49 6.56 -13.78
C VAL A 88 -0.21 6.19 -13.03
N LEU A 89 -0.29 5.15 -12.20
CA LEU A 89 0.83 4.67 -11.37
C LEU A 89 1.71 3.64 -12.10
N CYS A 90 1.92 3.84 -13.40
CA CYS A 90 2.83 3.04 -14.22
C CYS A 90 3.30 3.84 -15.44
N ASP A 91 4.41 3.40 -16.01
CA ASP A 91 4.98 3.97 -17.22
C ASP A 91 4.11 3.65 -18.45
N LEU A 92 4.27 4.45 -19.50
CA LEU A 92 3.68 4.20 -20.80
C LEU A 92 4.79 3.94 -21.83
N ASP A 93 4.53 3.07 -22.79
CA ASP A 93 5.38 2.97 -23.99
C ASP A 93 4.96 3.99 -25.07
N GLN A 94 5.65 3.97 -26.21
CA GLN A 94 5.41 4.90 -27.30
C GLN A 94 4.02 4.79 -27.95
N TYR A 95 3.32 3.68 -27.74
CA TYR A 95 1.96 3.44 -28.26
C TYR A 95 0.90 3.59 -27.17
N GLY A 96 1.30 3.82 -25.91
CA GLY A 96 0.40 4.04 -24.78
C GLY A 96 0.05 2.77 -24.01
N PHE A 97 0.71 1.64 -24.29
CA PHE A 97 0.61 0.46 -23.42
C PHE A 97 1.20 0.79 -22.07
N ARG A 98 0.53 0.30 -21.02
CA ARG A 98 1.03 0.44 -19.66
C ARG A 98 2.17 -0.53 -19.44
N VAL A 99 3.31 -0.02 -19.02
CA VAL A 99 4.51 -0.79 -18.71
C VAL A 99 4.62 -0.94 -17.19
N PRO A 100 4.79 -2.17 -16.65
CA PRO A 100 5.03 -2.36 -15.23
C PRO A 100 6.23 -1.54 -14.73
N ILE A 101 6.19 -1.15 -13.46
CA ILE A 101 7.32 -0.44 -12.84
C ILE A 101 8.51 -1.39 -12.81
N ASN A 102 9.66 -0.93 -13.33
CA ASN A 102 10.87 -1.72 -13.29
C ASN A 102 11.42 -1.75 -11.86
N ARG A 103 11.35 -2.92 -11.20
CA ARG A 103 11.91 -3.16 -9.87
C ARG A 103 13.28 -3.85 -9.93
N SER A 104 13.75 -4.22 -11.12
CA SER A 104 15.06 -4.85 -11.33
C SER A 104 16.18 -3.84 -11.57
N ASP A 105 15.86 -2.63 -12.06
CA ASP A 105 16.82 -1.51 -12.15
C ASP A 105 17.10 -0.93 -10.74
N VAL A 106 18.05 -1.55 -10.05
CA VAL A 106 18.49 -1.25 -8.68
C VAL A 106 19.95 -0.78 -8.73
N LEU A 107 20.22 0.40 -8.17
CA LEU A 107 21.58 0.92 -7.99
C LEU A 107 22.14 0.59 -6.60
N THR A 108 23.46 0.70 -6.47
CA THR A 108 24.13 0.59 -5.16
C THR A 108 23.52 1.54 -4.13
N GLY A 109 23.19 1.00 -2.96
CA GLY A 109 22.55 1.73 -1.86
C GLY A 109 21.02 1.74 -1.89
N GLU A 110 20.38 1.37 -3.00
CA GLU A 110 18.92 1.14 -3.04
C GLU A 110 18.57 -0.20 -2.35
N ILE A 111 17.39 -0.26 -1.72
CA ILE A 111 16.98 -1.41 -0.91
C ILE A 111 15.79 -2.11 -1.55
N VAL A 112 15.84 -3.43 -1.64
CA VAL A 112 14.78 -4.26 -2.22
C VAL A 112 14.04 -4.99 -1.11
N PHE A 113 12.72 -4.89 -1.09
CA PHE A 113 11.85 -5.67 -0.22
C PHE A 113 11.05 -6.70 -1.00
N GLY A 114 11.01 -7.93 -0.49
CA GLY A 114 10.26 -9.04 -1.08
C GLY A 114 10.81 -9.49 -2.43
N GLU A 115 10.01 -10.23 -3.17
CA GLU A 115 10.36 -10.65 -4.52
C GLU A 115 10.30 -9.48 -5.50
N VAL A 116 11.28 -9.42 -6.40
CA VAL A 116 11.31 -8.46 -7.50
C VAL A 116 10.35 -8.92 -8.59
N ILE A 117 9.06 -8.78 -8.34
CA ILE A 117 8.03 -9.05 -9.34
C ILE A 117 7.87 -7.77 -10.16
N ASN A 118 8.22 -7.81 -11.45
CA ASN A 118 7.97 -6.72 -12.41
C ASN A 118 6.50 -6.66 -12.84
N GLU A 119 5.58 -6.87 -11.91
CA GLU A 119 4.15 -6.73 -12.11
C GLU A 119 3.63 -5.58 -11.24
N ASN A 120 2.95 -4.64 -11.87
CA ASN A 120 2.13 -3.70 -11.12
C ASN A 120 0.93 -4.47 -10.55
N ARG A 121 0.59 -4.28 -9.26
CA ARG A 121 -0.60 -4.89 -8.66
C ARG A 121 -1.90 -4.55 -9.43
N ASN A 122 -1.89 -3.45 -10.20
CA ASN A 122 -2.94 -3.10 -11.15
C ASN A 122 -3.15 -4.13 -12.28
N PHE A 123 -2.19 -5.03 -12.52
CA PHE A 123 -2.25 -6.05 -13.57
C PHE A 123 -2.55 -7.45 -13.04
N ARG A 124 -2.82 -7.66 -11.74
CA ARG A 124 -3.08 -9.00 -11.17
C ARG A 124 -4.15 -9.73 -12.02
N PRO A 125 -3.80 -10.72 -12.86
CA PRO A 125 -4.70 -11.18 -13.92
C PRO A 125 -5.96 -11.90 -13.40
N ASN A 126 -6.00 -12.34 -12.14
CA ASN A 126 -6.94 -13.38 -11.70
C ASN A 126 -7.62 -13.14 -10.33
N LEU A 127 -7.66 -11.91 -9.81
CA LEU A 127 -8.42 -11.60 -8.58
C LEU A 127 -9.74 -10.89 -8.92
N LEU A 128 -10.78 -11.69 -9.19
CA LEU A 128 -12.19 -11.30 -9.39
C LEU A 128 -12.44 -10.39 -10.62
N PRO A 129 -13.64 -10.38 -11.23
CA PRO A 129 -13.80 -10.21 -12.67
C PRO A 129 -13.53 -8.76 -13.10
N PHE A 130 -12.32 -8.47 -13.55
CA PHE A 130 -11.99 -7.21 -14.18
C PHE A 130 -11.97 -7.37 -15.70
N PHE A 131 -12.27 -6.26 -16.38
CA PHE A 131 -12.12 -6.09 -17.83
C PHE A 131 -10.71 -6.56 -18.25
N PRO A 132 -10.52 -7.27 -19.36
CA PRO A 132 -9.18 -7.76 -19.70
C PRO A 132 -8.25 -6.58 -19.96
N TRP A 133 -7.01 -6.67 -19.46
CA TRP A 133 -5.93 -5.70 -19.69
C TRP A 133 -4.67 -6.47 -20.04
N THR A 134 -3.90 -5.96 -20.99
CA THR A 134 -2.58 -6.51 -21.31
C THR A 134 -1.57 -5.40 -21.53
N HIS A 135 -0.33 -5.65 -21.11
CA HIS A 135 0.84 -4.86 -21.45
C HIS A 135 1.59 -5.46 -22.65
N GLN A 136 1.18 -6.64 -23.13
CA GLN A 136 1.81 -7.35 -24.23
C GLN A 136 1.33 -6.79 -25.56
N GLN A 137 2.24 -6.17 -26.31
CA GLN A 137 1.97 -5.59 -27.63
C GLN A 137 1.52 -6.64 -28.66
N ASN A 138 2.03 -7.88 -28.57
CA ASN A 138 1.81 -8.94 -29.55
C ASN A 138 0.63 -9.87 -29.21
N ASN A 139 -0.20 -9.51 -28.23
CA ASN A 139 -1.34 -10.33 -27.85
C ASN A 139 -2.53 -10.10 -28.80
N GLU A 140 -2.45 -10.72 -29.98
CA GLU A 140 -3.45 -10.67 -31.05
C GLU A 140 -4.86 -11.06 -30.57
N ILE A 141 -4.96 -12.07 -29.70
CA ILE A 141 -6.24 -12.52 -29.14
C ILE A 141 -6.87 -11.38 -28.33
N THR A 142 -6.09 -10.69 -27.50
CA THR A 142 -6.58 -9.56 -26.69
C THR A 142 -6.92 -8.35 -27.56
N ARG A 143 -6.14 -8.08 -28.61
CA ARG A 143 -6.46 -7.06 -29.61
C ARG A 143 -7.82 -7.32 -30.25
N ARG A 144 -8.01 -8.53 -30.79
CA ARG A 144 -9.27 -8.96 -31.42
C ARG A 144 -10.41 -8.97 -30.41
N TYR A 145 -10.15 -9.36 -29.17
CA TYR A 145 -11.12 -9.27 -28.09
C TYR A 145 -11.64 -7.84 -27.99
N TYR A 146 -10.77 -6.82 -27.88
CA TYR A 146 -11.24 -5.44 -27.77
C TYR A 146 -11.95 -4.96 -29.03
N GLU A 147 -11.38 -5.24 -30.21
CA GLU A 147 -11.93 -4.82 -31.50
C GLU A 147 -13.34 -5.39 -31.74
N LYS A 148 -13.49 -6.72 -31.65
CA LYS A 148 -14.77 -7.41 -31.94
C LYS A 148 -15.83 -7.11 -30.90
N HIS A 149 -15.45 -7.03 -29.62
CA HIS A 149 -16.39 -6.59 -28.60
C HIS A 149 -16.77 -5.11 -28.78
N LEU A 150 -15.85 -4.24 -29.24
CA LEU A 150 -16.19 -2.84 -29.52
C LEU A 150 -17.22 -2.75 -30.64
N GLU A 151 -17.02 -3.46 -31.75
CA GLU A 151 -17.95 -3.52 -32.88
C GLU A 151 -19.35 -3.95 -32.44
N ILE A 152 -19.47 -5.05 -31.69
CA ILE A 152 -20.79 -5.58 -31.30
C ILE A 152 -21.50 -4.74 -30.24
N TYR A 153 -20.75 -4.17 -29.28
CA TYR A 153 -21.34 -3.27 -28.29
C TYR A 153 -21.80 -1.95 -28.93
N GLN A 154 -21.06 -1.42 -29.91
CA GLN A 154 -21.49 -0.25 -30.69
C GLN A 154 -22.76 -0.55 -31.48
N LEU A 155 -22.83 -1.69 -32.16
CA LEU A 155 -24.03 -2.11 -32.88
C LEU A 155 -25.24 -2.25 -31.94
N ALA A 156 -25.04 -2.86 -30.76
CA ALA A 156 -26.08 -2.98 -29.74
C ALA A 156 -26.57 -1.61 -29.24
N LEU A 157 -25.66 -0.66 -29.00
CA LEU A 157 -26.00 0.69 -28.58
C LEU A 157 -26.77 1.43 -29.68
N THR A 158 -26.34 1.35 -30.94
CA THR A 158 -27.04 1.99 -32.07
C THR A 158 -28.47 1.49 -32.19
N ARG A 159 -28.68 0.17 -32.19
CA ARG A 159 -30.02 -0.44 -32.23
C ARG A 159 -30.85 -0.05 -31.01
N ARG A 160 -30.24 0.08 -29.83
CA ARG A 160 -30.93 0.54 -28.62
C ARG A 160 -31.42 1.98 -28.77
N LEU A 161 -30.56 2.88 -29.22
CA LEU A 161 -30.92 4.29 -29.42
C LEU A 161 -32.02 4.45 -30.48
N GLU A 162 -32.03 3.62 -31.51
CA GLU A 162 -33.13 3.55 -32.49
C GLU A 162 -34.46 3.12 -31.86
N ARG A 163 -34.46 2.04 -31.08
CA ARG A 163 -35.66 1.55 -30.36
C ARG A 163 -36.21 2.59 -29.38
N LEU A 164 -35.34 3.24 -28.61
CA LEU A 164 -35.74 4.32 -27.70
C LEU A 164 -36.34 5.52 -28.44
N ARG A 165 -35.78 5.89 -29.60
CA ARG A 165 -36.36 6.92 -30.48
C ARG A 165 -37.74 6.53 -31.01
N ASN A 166 -37.98 5.23 -31.20
CA ASN A 166 -39.26 4.68 -31.64
C ASN A 166 -40.28 4.48 -30.50
N GLY A 167 -39.96 4.92 -29.27
CA GLY A 167 -40.88 4.89 -28.13
C GLY A 167 -40.83 3.62 -27.27
N GLU A 168 -39.86 2.72 -27.48
CA GLU A 168 -39.64 1.59 -26.58
C GLU A 168 -39.08 2.05 -25.21
N GLU A 169 -39.47 1.37 -24.13
CA GLU A 169 -38.97 1.67 -22.78
C GLU A 169 -37.52 1.21 -22.58
N GLU A 170 -36.76 1.92 -21.74
CA GLU A 170 -35.43 1.49 -21.35
C GLU A 170 -35.51 0.16 -20.57
N PRO A 171 -34.70 -0.87 -20.92
CA PRO A 171 -34.76 -2.14 -20.23
C PRO A 171 -34.36 -1.97 -18.77
N ARG A 172 -35.18 -2.55 -17.88
CA ARG A 172 -34.90 -2.56 -16.45
C ARG A 172 -33.62 -3.35 -16.19
N PRO A 173 -32.56 -2.73 -15.66
CA PRO A 173 -31.32 -3.43 -15.43
C PRO A 173 -31.54 -4.49 -14.35
N VAL A 174 -31.28 -5.75 -14.68
CA VAL A 174 -31.09 -6.78 -13.65
C VAL A 174 -29.87 -6.35 -12.84
N ARG A 175 -29.94 -6.37 -11.49
CA ARG A 175 -28.81 -6.07 -10.58
C ARG A 175 -27.70 -7.12 -10.74
N VAL A 176 -27.04 -7.13 -11.89
CA VAL A 176 -25.82 -7.87 -12.15
C VAL A 176 -24.69 -6.89 -11.97
N ARG A 177 -23.62 -7.32 -11.29
CA ARG A 177 -22.39 -6.53 -11.14
C ARG A 177 -22.03 -5.90 -12.49
N LEU A 178 -21.53 -4.67 -12.44
CA LEU A 178 -21.09 -3.74 -13.49
C LEU A 178 -20.00 -4.27 -14.45
N LEU A 179 -20.08 -5.56 -14.81
CA LEU A 179 -19.08 -6.36 -15.49
C LEU A 179 -19.31 -6.35 -17.00
N MET A 180 -18.18 -6.37 -17.73
CA MET A 180 -18.17 -6.64 -19.16
C MET A 180 -18.72 -8.04 -19.38
N THR A 181 -19.65 -8.19 -20.32
CA THR A 181 -20.12 -9.53 -20.72
C THR A 181 -19.32 -9.95 -21.95
N PRO A 182 -18.47 -10.99 -21.86
CA PRO A 182 -17.81 -11.54 -23.03
C PRO A 182 -18.87 -12.13 -23.97
N VAL A 183 -18.80 -11.73 -25.23
CA VAL A 183 -19.74 -12.13 -26.30
C VAL A 183 -19.09 -13.19 -27.20
N PHE A 184 -17.76 -13.14 -27.32
CA PHE A 184 -16.97 -14.08 -28.11
C PHE A 184 -16.15 -15.01 -27.21
N THR A 185 -16.00 -16.27 -27.62
CA THR A 185 -15.03 -17.20 -27.04
C THR A 185 -13.64 -16.96 -27.64
N ASP A 186 -12.60 -17.44 -26.98
CA ASP A 186 -11.24 -17.34 -27.51
C ASP A 186 -11.13 -18.02 -28.88
N ASP A 187 -11.76 -19.19 -29.08
CA ASP A 187 -11.76 -19.90 -30.37
C ASP A 187 -12.46 -19.13 -31.50
N GLU A 188 -13.52 -18.37 -31.18
CA GLU A 188 -14.16 -17.47 -32.14
C GLU A 188 -13.21 -16.33 -32.50
N LEU A 189 -12.59 -15.68 -31.52
CA LEU A 189 -11.64 -14.60 -31.75
C LEU A 189 -10.41 -15.03 -32.55
N HIS A 190 -9.94 -16.27 -32.38
CA HIS A 190 -8.85 -16.83 -33.18
C HIS A 190 -9.23 -17.01 -34.65
N ARG A 191 -10.49 -17.37 -34.94
CA ARG A 191 -10.96 -17.60 -36.31
C ARG A 191 -11.35 -16.32 -37.04
N MET A 192 -11.69 -15.26 -36.31
CA MET A 192 -12.14 -14.00 -36.89
C MET A 192 -10.98 -13.14 -37.40
N HIS A 193 -11.08 -12.66 -38.64
CA HIS A 193 -10.05 -11.85 -39.32
C HIS A 193 -10.56 -10.49 -39.83
N GLY A 194 -11.86 -10.37 -40.09
CA GLY A 194 -12.58 -9.21 -40.61
C GLY A 194 -13.61 -8.66 -39.62
N SER A 195 -14.55 -7.84 -40.10
CA SER A 195 -15.59 -7.24 -39.23
C SER A 195 -16.60 -8.28 -38.74
N VAL A 196 -17.10 -8.11 -37.52
CA VAL A 196 -18.16 -8.93 -36.91
C VAL A 196 -19.37 -9.08 -37.83
N ILE A 197 -19.76 -8.00 -38.52
CA ILE A 197 -20.94 -7.98 -39.40
C ILE A 197 -20.71 -8.79 -40.68
N GLN A 198 -19.46 -8.94 -41.12
CA GLN A 198 -19.11 -9.65 -42.34
C GLN A 198 -18.88 -11.15 -42.11
N GLU A 199 -18.39 -11.51 -40.92
CA GLU A 199 -17.98 -12.88 -40.63
C GLU A 199 -19.05 -13.72 -39.91
N LEU A 200 -20.01 -13.09 -39.23
CA LEU A 200 -21.12 -13.80 -38.59
C LEU A 200 -22.32 -13.94 -39.53
N THR A 201 -23.00 -15.09 -39.45
CA THR A 201 -24.34 -15.22 -40.02
C THR A 201 -25.33 -14.32 -39.28
N ALA A 202 -26.47 -14.02 -39.93
CA ALA A 202 -27.51 -13.19 -39.30
C ALA A 202 -28.02 -13.81 -37.99
N GLU A 203 -28.16 -15.13 -37.93
CA GLU A 203 -28.61 -15.85 -36.72
C GLU A 203 -27.59 -15.74 -35.59
N GLU A 204 -26.30 -15.96 -35.87
CA GLU A 204 -25.23 -15.82 -34.89
C GLU A 204 -25.13 -14.39 -34.36
N LEU A 205 -25.22 -13.39 -35.25
CA LEU A 205 -25.19 -11.98 -34.87
C LEU A 205 -26.34 -11.62 -33.92
N GLU A 206 -27.56 -12.07 -34.20
CA GLU A 206 -28.70 -11.84 -33.30
C GLU A 206 -28.53 -12.56 -31.96
N LEU A 207 -27.99 -13.79 -31.94
CA LEU A 207 -27.68 -14.49 -30.69
C LEU A 207 -26.66 -13.72 -29.85
N LYS A 208 -25.60 -13.20 -30.48
CA LYS A 208 -24.58 -12.39 -29.80
C LYS A 208 -25.16 -11.08 -29.26
N LEU A 209 -26.01 -10.39 -30.04
CA LEU A 209 -26.67 -9.15 -29.60
C LEU A 209 -27.70 -9.39 -28.50
N ALA A 210 -28.38 -10.54 -28.51
CA ALA A 210 -29.36 -10.90 -27.49
C ALA A 210 -28.75 -10.95 -26.08
N VAL A 211 -27.48 -11.35 -25.96
CA VAL A 211 -26.72 -11.34 -24.70
C VAL A 211 -26.64 -9.94 -24.08
N LEU A 212 -26.66 -8.88 -24.90
CA LEU A 212 -26.54 -7.49 -24.47
C LEU A 212 -27.89 -6.80 -24.20
N ASN A 213 -29.02 -7.43 -24.55
CA ASN A 213 -30.35 -6.82 -24.39
C ASN A 213 -30.66 -6.42 -22.94
N ASN A 214 -30.19 -7.20 -21.96
CA ASN A 214 -30.44 -6.94 -20.54
C ASN A 214 -29.55 -5.84 -19.93
N LYS A 215 -28.64 -5.23 -20.71
CA LYS A 215 -27.82 -4.09 -20.24
C LYS A 215 -28.56 -2.77 -20.47
N SER A 216 -28.42 -1.84 -19.52
CA SER A 216 -28.88 -0.46 -19.68
C SER A 216 -28.02 0.31 -20.68
N THR A 217 -28.53 1.43 -21.20
CA THR A 217 -27.83 2.27 -22.18
C THR A 217 -26.51 2.81 -21.60
N CYS A 218 -26.55 3.34 -20.38
CA CYS A 218 -25.37 3.79 -19.64
C CYS A 218 -24.31 2.68 -19.46
N SER A 219 -24.74 1.42 -19.27
CA SER A 219 -23.82 0.29 -19.13
C SER A 219 -23.11 -0.04 -20.44
N LEU A 220 -23.82 0.05 -21.58
CA LEU A 220 -23.25 -0.12 -22.91
C LEU A 220 -22.24 0.99 -23.22
N GLU A 221 -22.62 2.25 -23.04
CA GLU A 221 -21.73 3.42 -23.25
C GLU A 221 -20.44 3.32 -22.43
N ARG A 222 -20.57 3.01 -21.14
CA ARG A 222 -19.41 2.87 -20.25
C ARG A 222 -18.53 1.68 -20.64
N THR A 223 -19.10 0.62 -21.20
CA THR A 223 -18.34 -0.54 -21.68
C THR A 223 -17.61 -0.23 -22.99
N ILE A 224 -18.28 0.41 -23.94
CA ILE A 224 -17.69 0.93 -25.19
C ILE A 224 -16.51 1.86 -24.87
N THR A 225 -16.71 2.77 -23.92
CA THR A 225 -15.67 3.69 -23.44
C THR A 225 -14.43 2.95 -22.90
N ARG A 226 -14.64 1.85 -22.16
CA ARG A 226 -13.53 1.00 -21.66
C ARG A 226 -12.86 0.20 -22.78
N LEU A 227 -13.64 -0.31 -23.75
CA LEU A 227 -13.12 -1.02 -24.92
C LEU A 227 -12.28 -0.09 -25.79
N ARG A 228 -12.75 1.13 -26.08
CA ARG A 228 -11.96 2.16 -26.76
C ARG A 228 -10.68 2.48 -26.00
N TYR A 229 -10.78 2.69 -24.69
CA TYR A 229 -9.62 2.92 -23.82
C TYR A 229 -8.57 1.81 -24.00
N SER A 230 -8.97 0.53 -23.94
CA SER A 230 -8.02 -0.60 -23.96
C SER A 230 -7.54 -0.96 -25.36
N PHE A 231 -8.33 -0.65 -26.38
CA PHE A 231 -7.97 -0.85 -27.78
C PHE A 231 -7.00 0.23 -28.29
N GLN A 232 -7.07 1.45 -27.75
CA GLN A 232 -6.29 2.58 -28.23
C GLN A 232 -4.78 2.29 -28.42
N PRO A 233 -4.07 1.60 -27.49
CA PRO A 233 -2.66 1.29 -27.72
C PRO A 233 -2.41 0.35 -28.89
N PHE A 234 -3.32 -0.59 -29.14
CA PHE A 234 -3.26 -1.47 -30.31
C PHE A 234 -3.51 -0.70 -31.61
N ASP A 235 -4.47 0.22 -31.62
CA ASP A 235 -4.73 1.11 -32.77
C ASP A 235 -3.49 1.95 -33.10
N CYS A 236 -2.87 2.55 -32.07
CA CYS A 236 -1.62 3.31 -32.23
C CYS A 236 -0.50 2.45 -32.82
N LEU A 237 -0.32 1.23 -32.30
CA LEU A 237 0.70 0.28 -32.76
C LEU A 237 0.48 -0.17 -34.21
N HIS A 238 -0.72 -0.63 -34.55
CA HIS A 238 -0.99 -1.26 -35.85
C HIS A 238 -1.13 -0.24 -36.98
N ASN A 239 -1.74 0.91 -36.68
CA ASN A 239 -1.99 1.95 -37.68
C ASN A 239 -0.93 3.05 -37.65
N ASN A 240 0.16 2.87 -36.88
CA ASN A 240 1.24 3.85 -36.70
C ASN A 240 0.72 5.26 -36.38
N ARG A 241 -0.32 5.33 -35.54
CA ARG A 241 -0.93 6.60 -35.13
C ARG A 241 -0.17 7.19 -33.96
N ALA A 242 -0.08 8.52 -33.94
CA ALA A 242 0.43 9.24 -32.80
C ALA A 242 -0.50 9.07 -31.58
N LEU A 243 0.06 9.22 -30.38
CA LEU A 243 -0.73 9.25 -29.16
C LEU A 243 -1.70 10.44 -29.18
N PRO A 244 -2.97 10.26 -28.78
CA PRO A 244 -3.94 11.36 -28.64
C PRO A 244 -3.67 12.25 -27.41
N PHE A 245 -2.53 12.04 -26.74
CA PHE A 245 -2.13 12.79 -25.57
C PHE A 245 -0.60 12.86 -25.49
N THR A 246 -0.13 13.90 -24.81
CA THR A 246 1.27 14.01 -24.39
C THR A 246 1.41 13.46 -22.97
N PRO A 247 2.19 12.38 -22.73
CA PRO A 247 2.45 11.91 -21.38
C PRO A 247 3.36 12.88 -20.64
N LEU A 248 3.03 13.18 -19.38
CA LEU A 248 3.79 14.04 -18.47
C LEU A 248 4.03 13.30 -17.15
N ILE A 249 5.21 13.47 -16.57
CA ILE A 249 5.46 13.04 -15.18
C ILE A 249 4.78 14.06 -14.27
N GLN A 250 3.81 13.62 -13.48
CA GLN A 250 3.11 14.44 -12.51
C GLN A 250 3.63 14.15 -11.11
N LEU A 251 4.08 15.20 -10.42
CA LEU A 251 4.36 15.19 -8.99
C LEU A 251 3.19 15.84 -8.26
N THR A 252 2.49 15.05 -7.46
CA THR A 252 1.39 15.50 -6.61
C THR A 252 1.88 15.63 -5.18
N ILE A 253 1.82 16.84 -4.64
CA ILE A 253 2.29 17.17 -3.29
C ILE A 253 1.10 17.68 -2.49
N GLY A 254 0.79 17.06 -1.37
CA GLY A 254 -0.24 17.59 -0.50
C GLY A 254 -0.54 16.73 0.70
N ARG A 255 -1.38 17.29 1.56
CA ARG A 255 -2.01 16.61 2.69
C ARG A 255 -3.35 16.05 2.24
N GLU A 256 -3.90 15.09 2.97
CA GLU A 256 -5.16 14.43 2.60
C GLU A 256 -6.34 15.44 2.53
N ASP A 257 -6.36 16.41 3.45
CA ASP A 257 -7.46 17.37 3.64
C ASP A 257 -7.26 18.75 2.99
N GLN A 258 -6.22 18.90 2.15
CA GLN A 258 -5.87 20.20 1.56
C GLN A 258 -5.79 20.13 0.03
N GLU A 259 -5.91 21.30 -0.61
CA GLU A 259 -5.63 21.41 -2.03
C GLU A 259 -4.22 20.91 -2.35
N LYS A 260 -4.15 19.96 -3.28
CA LYS A 260 -2.89 19.34 -3.67
C LYS A 260 -2.19 20.24 -4.67
N ARG A 261 -0.91 20.51 -4.41
CA ARG A 261 -0.03 21.16 -5.38
C ARG A 261 0.38 20.14 -6.44
N ILE A 262 0.17 20.50 -7.69
CA ILE A 262 0.49 19.65 -8.84
C ILE A 262 1.61 20.31 -9.64
N GLU A 263 2.68 19.56 -9.88
CA GLU A 263 3.75 19.93 -10.80
C GLU A 263 3.80 18.89 -11.93
N ARG A 264 4.00 19.33 -13.17
CA ARG A 264 4.09 18.46 -14.34
C ARG A 264 5.37 18.71 -15.09
N TYR A 265 6.01 17.63 -15.51
CA TYR A 265 7.29 17.63 -16.18
C TYR A 265 7.22 16.80 -17.46
N PRO A 266 8.02 17.13 -18.49
CA PRO A 266 8.14 16.29 -19.67
C PRO A 266 8.49 14.84 -19.31
N TYR A 267 7.87 13.88 -19.99
CA TYR A 267 8.11 12.44 -19.77
C TYR A 267 9.41 11.99 -20.45
N THR A 268 10.55 12.40 -19.89
CA THR A 268 11.90 12.13 -20.42
C THR A 268 12.60 10.96 -19.74
N MET A 269 12.00 10.38 -18.71
CA MET A 269 12.56 9.29 -17.90
C MET A 269 11.42 8.43 -17.36
N LYS A 270 11.72 7.20 -16.94
CA LYS A 270 10.72 6.33 -16.33
C LYS A 270 10.37 6.79 -14.92
N LEU A 271 9.18 6.47 -14.44
CA LEU A 271 8.69 6.91 -13.13
C LEU A 271 9.65 6.50 -12.00
N HIS A 272 10.27 5.33 -12.14
CA HIS A 272 11.22 4.79 -11.18
C HIS A 272 12.52 5.62 -11.11
N GLU A 273 12.98 6.17 -12.25
CA GLU A 273 14.12 7.09 -12.31
C GLU A 273 13.76 8.47 -11.73
N ALA A 274 12.53 8.93 -11.99
CA ALA A 274 12.00 10.15 -11.39
C ALA A 274 11.91 10.03 -9.86
N MET A 275 11.52 8.86 -9.34
CA MET A 275 11.50 8.58 -7.90
C MET A 275 12.90 8.64 -7.28
N ARG A 276 13.90 8.06 -7.97
CA ARG A 276 15.32 8.17 -7.57
C ARG A 276 15.77 9.62 -7.52
N LYS A 277 15.41 10.44 -8.52
CA LYS A 277 15.71 11.88 -8.55
C LYS A 277 15.03 12.62 -7.39
N LEU A 278 13.76 12.34 -7.12
CA LEU A 278 12.99 12.93 -6.02
C LEU A 278 13.62 12.63 -4.66
N ASN A 279 13.90 11.36 -4.37
CA ASN A 279 14.54 10.95 -3.12
C ASN A 279 15.97 11.49 -2.98
N ARG A 280 16.75 11.56 -4.07
CA ARG A 280 18.08 12.19 -4.06
C ARG A 280 17.99 13.68 -3.76
N MET A 281 17.00 14.40 -4.32
CA MET A 281 16.76 15.81 -4.00
C MET A 281 16.39 15.98 -2.53
N MET A 282 15.56 15.09 -1.99
CA MET A 282 15.13 15.17 -0.60
C MET A 282 16.26 14.82 0.37
N PHE A 283 16.88 13.65 0.23
CA PHE A 283 17.76 13.06 1.25
C PHE A 283 19.25 13.04 0.87
N GLY A 284 19.59 13.21 -0.40
CA GLY A 284 20.96 13.15 -0.88
C GLY A 284 21.79 14.36 -0.49
N GLY A 285 23.11 14.17 -0.39
CA GLY A 285 24.09 15.23 -0.09
C GLY A 285 24.06 15.74 1.34
N ARG A 286 23.41 15.04 2.27
CA ARG A 286 23.41 15.37 3.69
C ARG A 286 24.58 14.71 4.39
N SER A 287 25.29 15.48 5.21
CA SER A 287 26.36 14.95 6.08
C SER A 287 25.83 14.47 7.43
N SER A 288 24.68 14.99 7.87
CA SER A 288 24.04 14.61 9.13
C SER A 288 23.06 13.45 8.96
N ILE A 289 23.00 12.56 9.95
CA ILE A 289 21.98 11.51 10.07
C ILE A 289 20.57 12.14 10.08
N VAL A 290 19.64 11.54 9.34
CA VAL A 290 18.23 11.94 9.35
C VAL A 290 17.55 11.32 10.57
N HIS A 291 16.88 12.13 11.38
CA HIS A 291 16.16 11.66 12.56
C HIS A 291 14.69 11.43 12.21
N VAL A 292 14.19 10.23 12.46
CA VAL A 292 12.81 9.83 12.16
C VAL A 292 12.16 9.23 13.41
N GLN A 293 11.06 9.82 13.89
CA GLN A 293 10.36 9.26 15.06
C GLN A 293 9.63 7.96 14.74
N LYS A 294 8.99 7.85 13.56
CA LYS A 294 8.32 6.64 13.07
C LYS A 294 8.63 6.43 11.59
N LEU A 295 9.21 5.27 11.25
CA LEU A 295 9.44 4.82 9.87
C LEU A 295 8.53 3.62 9.60
N SER A 296 7.80 3.64 8.49
CA SER A 296 6.79 2.62 8.17
C SER A 296 6.94 2.09 6.75
N PHE A 297 6.66 0.80 6.60
CA PHE A 297 6.73 0.07 5.32
C PHE A 297 5.50 -0.83 5.16
N ASP A 298 4.49 -0.30 4.48
CA ASP A 298 3.18 -0.93 4.40
C ASP A 298 2.99 -1.86 3.17
N LEU A 299 3.77 -1.68 2.09
CA LEU A 299 3.73 -2.57 0.92
C LEU A 299 4.65 -3.78 1.12
N GLU A 300 4.18 -4.97 0.73
CA GLU A 300 4.88 -6.28 0.82
C GLU A 300 6.14 -6.36 -0.08
N SER A 301 6.07 -5.80 -1.29
CA SER A 301 7.17 -5.78 -2.26
C SER A 301 7.34 -4.37 -2.80
N MET A 302 8.55 -3.83 -2.72
CA MET A 302 8.89 -2.50 -3.22
C MET A 302 10.41 -2.34 -3.37
N VAL A 303 10.83 -1.35 -4.16
CA VAL A 303 12.23 -0.90 -4.19
C VAL A 303 12.34 0.48 -3.59
N LEU A 304 13.08 0.61 -2.50
CA LEU A 304 13.39 1.88 -1.85
C LEU A 304 14.52 2.55 -2.63
N ARG A 305 14.13 3.46 -3.52
CA ARG A 305 15.04 4.21 -4.40
C ARG A 305 15.68 5.37 -3.66
N ILE A 306 16.52 5.06 -2.68
CA ILE A 306 17.15 6.04 -1.77
C ILE A 306 18.56 6.44 -2.26
N PRO A 307 19.06 7.62 -1.89
CA PRO A 307 20.44 8.00 -2.18
C PRO A 307 21.44 7.14 -1.40
N GLU A 308 22.56 6.84 -2.04
CA GLU A 308 23.68 6.12 -1.43
C GLU A 308 24.19 6.84 -0.17
N GLY A 309 24.52 6.06 0.86
CA GLY A 309 25.03 6.57 2.13
C GLY A 309 23.97 7.18 3.05
N LEU A 310 22.68 7.14 2.71
CA LEU A 310 21.62 7.61 3.60
C LEU A 310 21.61 6.80 4.90
N LYS A 311 21.73 7.51 6.03
CA LYS A 311 21.57 6.96 7.38
C LYS A 311 20.40 7.61 8.10
N ILE A 312 19.58 6.78 8.74
CA ILE A 312 18.38 7.18 9.45
C ILE A 312 18.46 6.69 10.90
N ARG A 313 18.35 7.62 11.85
CA ARG A 313 18.10 7.29 13.25
C ARG A 313 16.61 7.18 13.47
N VAL A 314 16.13 6.03 13.96
CA VAL A 314 14.71 5.75 14.10
C VAL A 314 14.31 5.41 15.55
N GLY A 315 13.18 5.96 16.00
CA GLY A 315 12.58 5.59 17.28
C GLY A 315 11.62 4.41 17.18
N LYS A 316 10.72 4.44 16.20
CA LYS A 316 9.65 3.46 16.00
C LYS A 316 9.69 2.88 14.58
N LEU A 317 9.70 1.56 14.47
CA LEU A 317 9.62 0.85 13.18
C LEU A 317 8.29 0.13 13.02
N LYS A 318 7.72 0.17 11.81
CA LYS A 318 6.55 -0.63 11.43
C LYS A 318 6.83 -1.40 10.15
N PHE A 319 6.55 -2.70 10.16
CA PHE A 319 6.61 -3.57 9.00
C PHE A 319 5.29 -4.29 8.77
N SER A 320 4.89 -4.38 7.51
CA SER A 320 3.96 -5.42 7.03
C SER A 320 4.75 -6.58 6.43
N GLU A 321 4.56 -7.79 6.95
CA GLU A 321 5.11 -9.04 6.40
C GLU A 321 6.67 -9.06 6.27
N ASN A 322 7.24 -10.25 6.09
CA ASN A 322 8.66 -10.56 5.86
C ASN A 322 9.67 -9.78 6.73
N VAL A 323 9.40 -9.74 8.05
CA VAL A 323 10.13 -8.88 9.00
C VAL A 323 11.64 -9.10 8.98
N ASN A 324 12.11 -10.36 9.07
CA ASN A 324 13.54 -10.65 9.21
C ASN A 324 14.33 -10.17 7.99
N ALA A 325 13.91 -10.56 6.78
CA ALA A 325 14.60 -10.14 5.56
C ALA A 325 14.61 -8.62 5.40
N ARG A 326 13.52 -7.94 5.82
CA ARG A 326 13.44 -6.47 5.80
C ARG A 326 14.37 -5.81 6.79
N LEU A 327 14.48 -6.35 8.01
CA LEU A 327 15.40 -5.86 9.01
C LEU A 327 16.85 -5.98 8.54
N GLU A 328 17.21 -7.13 7.95
CA GLU A 328 18.54 -7.34 7.36
C GLU A 328 18.81 -6.38 6.20
N ALA A 329 17.85 -6.21 5.29
CA ALA A 329 17.95 -5.28 4.17
C ALA A 329 18.10 -3.81 4.62
N LEU A 330 17.62 -3.47 5.82
CA LEU A 330 17.70 -2.14 6.40
C LEU A 330 18.96 -1.89 7.24
N ASN A 331 19.83 -2.89 7.44
CA ASN A 331 21.01 -2.77 8.30
C ASN A 331 21.92 -1.59 7.89
N ASN A 332 22.02 -1.33 6.58
CA ASN A 332 22.80 -0.21 6.06
C ASN A 332 22.05 1.14 6.08
N LEU A 333 20.73 1.17 6.25
CA LEU A 333 19.94 2.40 6.32
C LEU A 333 19.76 2.88 7.76
N ILE A 334 19.48 1.98 8.69
CA ILE A 334 19.19 2.32 10.08
C ILE A 334 20.51 2.47 10.84
N ASP A 335 20.68 3.63 11.46
CA ASP A 335 21.88 3.93 12.26
C ASP A 335 21.87 3.18 13.59
N GLU A 336 23.05 2.76 14.07
CA GLU A 336 23.23 2.01 15.32
C GLU A 336 22.66 2.74 16.55
N SER A 337 22.65 4.08 16.55
CA SER A 337 22.07 4.90 17.62
C SER A 337 20.53 4.80 17.75
N SER A 338 19.89 4.01 16.87
CA SER A 338 18.47 3.66 16.93
C SER A 338 18.19 2.51 17.91
N TYR A 339 19.20 1.69 18.24
CA TYR A 339 19.02 0.48 19.04
C TYR A 339 19.36 0.71 20.53
N PRO A 340 18.61 0.09 21.46
CA PRO A 340 17.35 -0.65 21.24
C PRO A 340 16.20 0.28 20.84
N LEU A 341 15.35 -0.19 19.93
CA LEU A 341 14.20 0.59 19.44
C LEU A 341 13.22 0.93 20.57
N GLN A 342 12.65 2.13 20.51
CA GLN A 342 11.56 2.52 21.41
C GLN A 342 10.32 1.66 21.17
N SER A 343 10.03 1.34 19.91
CA SER A 343 8.89 0.51 19.53
C SER A 343 9.11 -0.19 18.19
N LEU A 344 8.67 -1.44 18.12
CA LEU A 344 8.58 -2.22 16.89
C LEU A 344 7.13 -2.68 16.70
N MET A 345 6.56 -2.45 15.53
CA MET A 345 5.23 -2.89 15.14
C MET A 345 5.32 -3.83 13.94
N ILE A 346 4.69 -4.98 14.04
CA ILE A 346 4.73 -6.04 13.04
C ILE A 346 3.30 -6.45 12.71
N SER A 347 2.96 -6.38 11.43
CA SER A 347 1.73 -6.87 10.86
C SER A 347 2.04 -8.16 10.10
N ALA A 348 1.80 -9.31 10.74
CA ALA A 348 2.17 -10.62 10.19
C ALA A 348 1.13 -11.15 9.18
N GLY A 349 1.64 -11.72 8.09
CA GLY A 349 0.86 -12.33 7.01
C GLY A 349 0.44 -13.77 7.30
N VAL A 350 -0.25 -14.42 6.35
CA VAL A 350 -0.64 -15.84 6.47
C VAL A 350 0.58 -16.74 6.25
N GLY A 351 0.81 -17.73 7.13
CA GLY A 351 1.84 -18.76 6.91
C GLY A 351 3.27 -18.33 7.24
N GLU A 352 3.39 -17.26 8.02
CA GLU A 352 4.64 -16.57 8.30
C GLU A 352 5.29 -17.14 9.59
N VAL A 353 6.43 -17.85 9.45
CA VAL A 353 6.94 -18.77 10.50
C VAL A 353 8.06 -18.16 11.37
N ASP A 354 8.79 -17.13 10.91
CA ASP A 354 10.14 -16.82 11.47
C ASP A 354 10.31 -15.45 12.14
N HIS A 355 9.26 -14.63 12.31
CA HIS A 355 9.41 -13.21 12.70
C HIS A 355 9.97 -12.95 14.11
N PHE A 356 10.06 -13.96 14.98
CA PHE A 356 10.35 -13.78 16.41
C PHE A 356 11.80 -14.07 16.81
N ALA A 357 12.64 -14.56 15.89
CA ALA A 357 14.03 -14.91 16.17
C ALA A 357 15.00 -13.71 16.10
N HIS A 358 14.59 -12.60 15.47
CA HIS A 358 15.52 -11.51 15.17
C HIS A 358 15.91 -10.69 16.42
N PRO A 359 17.21 -10.41 16.68
CA PRO A 359 17.67 -9.68 17.87
C PRO A 359 17.04 -8.29 18.05
N ILE A 360 16.78 -7.58 16.95
CA ILE A 360 16.07 -6.29 16.98
C ILE A 360 14.67 -6.43 17.60
N LEU A 361 13.96 -7.53 17.33
CA LEU A 361 12.66 -7.77 17.93
C LEU A 361 12.81 -8.04 19.42
N THR A 362 13.69 -8.95 19.81
CA THR A 362 13.86 -9.35 21.22
C THR A 362 14.39 -8.23 22.12
N ASN A 363 15.16 -7.29 21.55
CA ASN A 363 15.73 -6.15 22.28
C ASN A 363 14.86 -4.87 22.24
N ALA A 364 13.82 -4.80 21.41
CA ALA A 364 12.94 -3.64 21.37
C ALA A 364 12.22 -3.44 22.73
N LYS A 365 12.06 -2.19 23.17
CA LYS A 365 11.37 -1.94 24.46
C LYS A 365 9.90 -2.31 24.40
N ARG A 366 9.23 -1.94 23.31
CA ARG A 366 7.80 -2.16 23.09
C ARG A 366 7.55 -2.85 21.76
N VAL A 367 6.83 -3.97 21.79
CA VAL A 367 6.47 -4.73 20.59
C VAL A 367 4.96 -4.74 20.42
N TYR A 368 4.51 -4.45 19.20
CA TYR A 368 3.11 -4.47 18.80
C TYR A 368 2.94 -5.50 17.69
N LEU A 369 2.18 -6.54 17.94
CA LEU A 369 1.99 -7.65 17.01
C LEU A 369 0.54 -7.65 16.53
N GLU A 370 0.34 -7.59 15.23
CA GLU A 370 -0.98 -7.66 14.60
C GLU A 370 -1.00 -8.60 13.39
N GLY A 371 -2.18 -8.79 12.79
CA GLY A 371 -2.36 -9.68 11.65
C GLY A 371 -2.71 -11.11 12.07
N TRP A 372 -2.00 -12.10 11.53
CA TRP A 372 -2.25 -13.52 11.78
C TRP A 372 -1.38 -14.04 12.92
N ARG A 373 -2.01 -14.60 13.95
CA ARG A 373 -1.28 -15.23 15.06
C ARG A 373 -0.68 -16.55 14.54
N PRO A 374 0.60 -16.86 14.83
CA PRO A 374 1.19 -18.16 14.51
C PRO A 374 0.39 -19.30 15.15
N GLU A 375 0.38 -20.48 14.53
CA GLU A 375 -0.30 -21.65 15.10
C GLU A 375 0.34 -22.05 16.43
N GLU A 376 1.67 -22.21 16.42
CA GLU A 376 2.51 -22.45 17.59
C GLU A 376 2.65 -21.19 18.46
N LEU A 377 2.51 -21.37 19.78
CA LEU A 377 2.58 -20.26 20.74
C LEU A 377 3.96 -20.03 21.33
N THR A 378 4.85 -21.02 21.26
CA THR A 378 6.18 -20.99 21.87
C THR A 378 6.96 -19.70 21.56
N PRO A 379 6.99 -19.19 20.31
CA PRO A 379 7.69 -17.95 20.00
C PRO A 379 7.11 -16.74 20.75
N LEU A 380 5.78 -16.66 20.89
CA LEU A 380 5.10 -15.58 21.60
C LEU A 380 5.31 -15.65 23.11
N LEU A 381 5.37 -16.87 23.66
CA LEU A 381 5.64 -17.14 25.07
C LEU A 381 7.08 -16.78 25.45
N ASN A 382 8.02 -16.86 24.50
CA ASN A 382 9.44 -16.60 24.75
C ASN A 382 9.82 -15.11 24.61
N LEU A 383 8.89 -14.23 24.25
CA LEU A 383 9.17 -12.79 24.13
C LEU A 383 9.53 -12.20 25.49
N ARG A 384 10.72 -11.62 25.61
CA ARG A 384 11.25 -11.01 26.85
C ARG A 384 11.18 -9.49 26.89
N ASN A 385 10.51 -8.87 25.92
CA ASN A 385 10.34 -7.41 25.86
C ASN A 385 9.59 -6.88 27.10
N GLU A 386 9.88 -5.64 27.50
CA GLU A 386 9.19 -4.95 28.60
C GLU A 386 7.68 -4.89 28.34
N TYR A 387 7.28 -4.49 27.13
CA TYR A 387 5.87 -4.34 26.75
C TYR A 387 5.57 -5.09 25.45
N VAL A 388 4.54 -5.95 25.45
CA VAL A 388 4.03 -6.61 24.24
C VAL A 388 2.51 -6.46 24.14
N LEU A 389 2.02 -5.92 23.03
CA LEU A 389 0.60 -5.92 22.67
C LEU A 389 0.33 -6.93 21.56
N PHE A 390 -0.55 -7.89 21.82
CA PHE A 390 -1.06 -8.84 20.85
C PHE A 390 -2.44 -8.39 20.33
N ASN A 391 -2.48 -7.98 19.07
CA ASN A 391 -3.64 -7.47 18.33
C ASN A 391 -3.93 -8.32 17.07
N TYR A 392 -4.18 -9.62 17.26
CA TYR A 392 -4.42 -10.52 16.13
C TYR A 392 -5.88 -10.51 15.64
N SER A 393 -6.06 -10.86 14.36
CA SER A 393 -7.33 -10.79 13.63
C SER A 393 -8.42 -11.72 14.20
N ARG A 394 -9.67 -11.48 13.75
CA ARG A 394 -10.88 -12.16 14.25
C ARG A 394 -10.88 -13.68 14.09
N THR A 395 -10.07 -14.25 13.20
CA THR A 395 -10.03 -15.69 12.90
C THR A 395 -8.98 -16.46 13.71
N HIS A 396 -7.99 -15.78 14.32
CA HIS A 396 -6.81 -16.42 14.96
C HIS A 396 -6.69 -16.05 16.44
N ARG A 397 -7.82 -15.97 17.14
CA ARG A 397 -7.92 -15.43 18.51
C ARG A 397 -7.22 -16.29 19.56
N PHE A 398 -6.93 -15.67 20.69
CA PHE A 398 -6.60 -16.38 21.92
C PHE A 398 -7.87 -16.96 22.53
N THR A 399 -7.83 -18.27 22.83
CA THR A 399 -8.81 -18.96 23.67
C THR A 399 -8.33 -18.94 25.12
N THR A 400 -9.22 -19.28 26.07
CA THR A 400 -8.88 -19.41 27.50
C THR A 400 -7.65 -20.28 27.72
N VAL A 401 -7.58 -21.46 27.08
CA VAL A 401 -6.44 -22.39 27.16
C VAL A 401 -5.12 -21.72 26.76
N ARG A 402 -5.14 -20.94 25.67
CA ARG A 402 -3.94 -20.26 25.18
C ARG A 402 -3.52 -19.11 26.10
N LEU A 403 -4.47 -18.35 26.63
CA LEU A 403 -4.18 -17.28 27.61
C LEU A 403 -3.62 -17.85 28.91
N PHE A 404 -4.16 -18.99 29.36
CA PHE A 404 -3.68 -19.69 30.54
C PHE A 404 -2.21 -20.13 30.39
N ALA A 405 -1.81 -20.56 29.19
CA ALA A 405 -0.41 -20.86 28.91
C ALA A 405 0.53 -19.64 29.08
N PHE A 406 0.07 -18.41 28.79
CA PHE A 406 0.84 -17.20 29.08
C PHE A 406 1.00 -16.96 30.59
N VAL A 407 -0.06 -17.20 31.37
CA VAL A 407 0.01 -17.11 32.84
C VAL A 407 1.03 -18.11 33.38
N GLN A 408 0.90 -19.39 33.02
CA GLN A 408 1.84 -20.45 33.41
C GLN A 408 3.28 -20.09 33.07
N ASN A 409 3.53 -19.69 31.82
CA ASN A 409 4.87 -19.34 31.38
C ASN A 409 5.44 -18.11 32.09
N THR A 410 4.59 -17.11 32.41
CA THR A 410 5.03 -15.92 33.15
C THR A 410 5.47 -16.28 34.57
N LEU A 411 4.76 -17.19 35.22
CA LEU A 411 5.09 -17.69 36.56
C LEU A 411 6.37 -18.55 36.53
N THR A 412 6.48 -19.50 35.60
CA THR A 412 7.63 -20.43 35.51
C THR A 412 8.92 -19.72 35.12
N ALA A 413 8.85 -18.72 34.24
CA ALA A 413 10.03 -18.08 33.68
C ALA A 413 10.48 -16.82 34.44
N GLU A 414 9.87 -16.56 35.61
CA GLU A 414 10.17 -15.45 36.54
C GLU A 414 10.42 -14.11 35.83
N TYR A 415 9.42 -13.66 35.09
CA TYR A 415 9.50 -12.40 34.37
C TYR A 415 9.78 -11.21 35.32
N PRO A 416 10.60 -10.23 34.90
CA PRO A 416 10.96 -9.11 35.75
C PRO A 416 9.77 -8.16 35.98
N VAL A 417 9.82 -7.42 37.09
CA VAL A 417 8.86 -6.35 37.41
C VAL A 417 8.82 -5.31 36.29
N GLY A 418 7.62 -4.84 35.94
CA GLY A 418 7.39 -3.93 34.82
C GLY A 418 7.15 -4.64 33.49
N THR A 419 7.20 -5.98 33.46
CA THR A 419 6.76 -6.76 32.29
C THR A 419 5.25 -6.62 32.09
N TYR A 420 4.85 -6.21 30.89
CA TYR A 420 3.46 -6.02 30.51
C TYR A 420 3.11 -6.83 29.25
N ARG A 421 2.05 -7.63 29.32
CA ARG A 421 1.48 -8.35 28.18
C ARG A 421 0.02 -7.95 28.02
N LEU A 422 -0.36 -7.47 26.84
CA LEU A 422 -1.72 -7.07 26.52
C LEU A 422 -2.29 -7.89 25.40
N PHE A 423 -3.56 -8.24 25.52
CA PHE A 423 -4.28 -9.02 24.53
C PHE A 423 -5.58 -8.30 24.19
N ARG A 424 -5.83 -8.10 22.90
CA ARG A 424 -7.14 -7.66 22.42
C ARG A 424 -8.06 -8.87 22.27
N ILE A 425 -9.10 -8.92 23.10
CA ILE A 425 -10.04 -10.03 23.22
C ILE A 425 -11.45 -9.54 22.89
N LEU A 426 -12.19 -10.33 22.11
CA LEU A 426 -13.53 -9.95 21.65
C LEU A 426 -14.66 -10.45 22.55
N ARG A 427 -14.47 -11.61 23.19
CA ARG A 427 -15.47 -12.23 24.05
C ARG A 427 -15.00 -12.16 25.49
N GLU A 428 -15.72 -11.41 26.30
CA GLU A 428 -15.46 -11.27 27.74
C GLU A 428 -15.44 -12.64 28.45
N GLN A 429 -16.29 -13.58 28.02
CA GLN A 429 -16.39 -14.91 28.63
C GLN A 429 -15.04 -15.63 28.70
N TYR A 430 -14.20 -15.55 27.66
CA TYR A 430 -12.88 -16.20 27.68
C TYR A 430 -11.96 -15.63 28.77
N ILE A 431 -12.13 -14.35 29.10
CA ILE A 431 -11.38 -13.72 30.19
C ILE A 431 -11.94 -14.17 31.55
N LYS A 432 -13.26 -14.21 31.69
CA LYS A 432 -13.91 -14.69 32.93
C LYS A 432 -13.53 -16.14 33.24
N ASP A 433 -13.55 -17.00 32.22
CA ASP A 433 -13.11 -18.39 32.34
C ASP A 433 -11.64 -18.49 32.74
N LEU A 434 -10.78 -17.62 32.18
CA LEU A 434 -9.36 -17.56 32.55
C LEU A 434 -9.18 -17.19 34.02
N LEU A 435 -9.89 -16.17 34.51
CA LEU A 435 -9.80 -15.74 35.91
C LEU A 435 -10.26 -16.85 36.88
N ASN A 436 -11.30 -17.61 36.52
CA ASN A 436 -11.75 -18.78 37.29
C ASN A 436 -10.65 -19.86 37.35
N GLN A 437 -10.05 -20.21 36.21
CA GLN A 437 -8.98 -21.21 36.15
C GLN A 437 -7.74 -20.79 36.96
N VAL A 438 -7.39 -19.51 36.92
CA VAL A 438 -6.26 -18.95 37.65
C VAL A 438 -6.49 -18.99 39.17
N GLU A 439 -7.71 -18.69 39.62
CA GLU A 439 -8.12 -18.80 41.02
C GLU A 439 -8.00 -20.24 41.53
N GLU A 440 -8.54 -21.20 40.78
CA GLU A 440 -8.52 -22.63 41.14
C GLU A 440 -7.12 -23.22 41.19
N GLN A 441 -6.22 -22.85 40.26
CA GLN A 441 -4.92 -23.51 40.12
C GLN A 441 -3.77 -22.82 40.84
N PHE A 442 -3.86 -21.52 41.12
CA PHE A 442 -2.75 -20.75 41.68
C PHE A 442 -3.07 -20.03 43.00
N ASN A 443 -4.18 -20.37 43.66
CA ASN A 443 -4.65 -19.69 44.88
C ASN A 443 -4.70 -18.16 44.71
N ALA A 444 -5.12 -17.70 43.53
CA ALA A 444 -5.11 -16.29 43.19
C ALA A 444 -6.20 -15.51 43.96
N ILE A 445 -5.89 -14.30 44.39
CA ILE A 445 -6.89 -13.39 44.97
C ILE A 445 -7.67 -12.74 43.84
N LYS A 446 -8.91 -13.17 43.66
CA LYS A 446 -9.77 -12.72 42.56
C LYS A 446 -10.80 -11.68 43.00
N THR A 447 -11.06 -10.77 42.08
CA THR A 447 -12.12 -9.75 42.10
C THR A 447 -12.88 -9.82 40.77
N GLU A 448 -13.92 -9.02 40.60
CA GLU A 448 -14.78 -9.06 39.40
C GLU A 448 -14.03 -8.94 38.06
N ASN A 449 -13.00 -8.07 38.01
CA ASN A 449 -12.27 -7.76 36.78
C ASN A 449 -10.75 -8.02 36.86
N ARG A 450 -10.28 -8.67 37.93
CA ARG A 450 -8.84 -8.86 38.20
C ARG A 450 -8.59 -10.08 39.08
N ALA A 451 -7.50 -10.81 38.81
CA ALA A 451 -6.91 -11.80 39.70
C ALA A 451 -5.44 -11.46 39.96
N THR A 452 -5.00 -11.63 41.20
CA THR A 452 -3.62 -11.41 41.63
C THR A 452 -3.02 -12.72 42.08
N ILE A 453 -1.92 -13.13 41.45
CA ILE A 453 -1.20 -14.36 41.75
C ILE A 453 0.13 -14.01 42.43
N PRO A 454 0.39 -14.49 43.66
CA PRO A 454 1.68 -14.28 44.29
C PRO A 454 2.78 -15.04 43.54
N MET A 455 3.89 -14.35 43.28
CA MET A 455 5.11 -14.92 42.70
C MET A 455 6.23 -14.97 43.75
N GLY A 456 7.33 -15.68 43.45
CA GLY A 456 8.56 -15.56 44.23
C GLY A 456 9.13 -14.13 44.22
N ASN A 457 10.04 -13.83 45.15
CA ASN A 457 10.79 -12.57 45.20
C ASN A 457 9.94 -11.29 45.39
N SER A 458 8.89 -11.33 46.22
CA SER A 458 8.03 -10.16 46.53
C SER A 458 7.43 -9.50 45.28
N CYS A 459 7.00 -10.31 44.32
CA CYS A 459 6.32 -9.86 43.11
C CYS A 459 4.94 -10.53 43.00
N ASN A 460 4.02 -9.88 42.31
CA ASN A 460 2.71 -10.42 41.98
C ASN A 460 2.50 -10.37 40.47
N LEU A 461 1.88 -11.41 39.91
CA LEU A 461 1.29 -11.35 38.57
C LEU A 461 -0.16 -10.89 38.69
N VAL A 462 -0.45 -9.71 38.14
CA VAL A 462 -1.79 -9.14 38.09
C VAL A 462 -2.39 -9.40 36.71
N VAL A 463 -3.44 -10.20 36.66
CA VAL A 463 -4.25 -10.45 35.46
C VAL A 463 -5.52 -9.62 35.58
N SER A 464 -5.70 -8.61 34.73
CA SER A 464 -6.84 -7.69 34.80
C SER A 464 -7.38 -7.39 33.41
N TYR A 465 -8.64 -6.98 33.31
CA TYR A 465 -9.20 -6.58 32.02
C TYR A 465 -10.13 -5.37 32.13
N LYS A 466 -10.23 -4.64 31.01
CA LYS A 466 -11.13 -3.49 30.88
C LYS A 466 -11.77 -3.43 29.49
N ALA A 467 -12.96 -2.85 29.43
CA ALA A 467 -13.62 -2.55 28.17
C ALA A 467 -12.85 -1.46 27.41
N ASN A 468 -12.75 -1.60 26.09
CA ASN A 468 -12.19 -0.63 25.18
C ASN A 468 -12.99 -0.60 23.86
N SER A 469 -13.92 0.35 23.76
CA SER A 469 -14.84 0.48 22.62
C SER A 469 -15.58 -0.84 22.34
N ASP A 470 -15.28 -1.52 21.24
CA ASP A 470 -15.95 -2.77 20.83
C ASP A 470 -15.23 -4.06 21.27
N GLN A 471 -14.19 -3.93 22.11
CA GLN A 471 -13.33 -5.05 22.50
C GLN A 471 -12.91 -4.95 23.97
N TRP A 472 -12.37 -6.03 24.50
CA TRP A 472 -11.78 -6.11 25.83
C TRP A 472 -10.25 -6.13 25.71
N ILE A 473 -9.58 -5.40 26.59
CA ILE A 473 -8.13 -5.50 26.75
C ILE A 473 -7.87 -6.29 28.02
N LEU A 474 -7.30 -7.48 27.87
CA LEU A 474 -6.71 -8.25 28.97
C LEU A 474 -5.25 -7.80 29.13
N SER A 475 -4.85 -7.52 30.36
CA SER A 475 -3.47 -7.23 30.75
C SER A 475 -2.96 -8.26 31.76
N MET A 476 -1.72 -8.68 31.56
CA MET A 476 -0.94 -9.45 32.52
C MET A 476 0.29 -8.60 32.85
N GLU A 477 0.43 -8.22 34.10
CA GLU A 477 1.46 -7.30 34.59
C GLU A 477 2.19 -7.90 35.79
N VAL A 478 3.52 -7.88 35.76
CA VAL A 478 4.33 -8.24 36.93
C VAL A 478 4.64 -6.99 37.73
N VAL A 479 4.12 -6.93 38.96
CA VAL A 479 4.26 -5.80 39.87
C VAL A 479 5.03 -6.20 41.13
N SER A 480 5.74 -5.27 41.74
CA SER A 480 6.28 -5.48 43.10
C SER A 480 5.15 -5.45 44.13
N VAL A 481 5.31 -6.22 45.20
CA VAL A 481 4.40 -6.25 46.37
C VAL A 481 4.44 -4.94 47.14
#